data_AF-A0A924ZYZ7-F1
#
_entry.id   AF-A0A924ZYZ7-F1
#
_cell.length_a   1.000
_cell.length_b   1.000
_cell.length_c   1.000
_cell.angle_alpha   90.00
_cell.angle_beta   90.00
_cell.angle_gamma   90.00
#
_symmetry.space_group_name_H-M   'P 1'
#
loop_
_entity.id
_entity.type
_entity.pdbx_description
1 polymer ?
#
loop_
_entity_poly.entity_id
_entity_poly.type
_entity_poly.pdbx_seq_one_letter_code
_entity_poly.pdbx_strand_id
1 'polypeptide(L)' 'MKKILVCLSILAISLYSRAQTAQPIADLIIRNGKVLDGTGNSWFYGDVAIKN' A
#
# COMPACT_ATOMS: atom_id res chain seq x y z
N MET A 1 -35.24 11.06 10.28
CA MET A 1 -34.74 9.94 9.46
C MET A 1 -33.65 10.35 8.47
N LYS A 2 -33.84 11.37 7.62
CA LYS A 2 -32.83 11.82 6.63
C LYS A 2 -31.48 12.25 7.23
N LYS A 3 -31.48 12.92 8.41
CA LYS A 3 -30.25 13.35 9.11
C LYS A 3 -29.39 12.17 9.58
N ILE A 4 -30.01 11.09 10.05
CA ILE A 4 -29.32 9.87 10.48
C ILE A 4 -28.67 9.18 9.28
N LEU A 5 -29.37 9.13 8.14
CA LEU A 5 -28.83 8.58 6.90
C LEU A 5 -27.59 9.34 6.41
N VAL A 6 -27.60 10.68 6.53
CA VAL A 6 -26.44 11.53 6.20
C VAL A 6 -25.27 11.32 7.17
N CYS A 7 -25.52 11.18 8.47
CA CYS A 7 -24.46 10.86 9.41
C CYS A 7 -23.85 9.47 9.15
N LEU A 8 -24.68 8.49 8.80
CA LEU A 8 -24.23 7.13 8.50
C LEU A 8 -23.38 7.09 7.23
N SER A 9 -23.77 7.84 6.19
CA SER A 9 -22.98 7.93 4.96
C SER A 9 -21.64 8.63 5.17
N ILE A 10 -21.59 9.70 5.97
CA ILE A 10 -20.33 10.38 6.32
C ILE A 10 -19.41 9.44 7.12
N LEU A 11 -19.97 8.68 8.08
CA LEU A 11 -19.22 7.71 8.86
C LEU A 11 -18.68 6.57 8.00
N ALA A 12 -19.46 6.08 7.03
CA ALA A 12 -19.00 5.07 6.11
C ALA A 12 -17.82 5.57 5.26
N ILE A 13 -17.91 6.78 4.69
CA ILE A 13 -16.87 7.38 3.84
C ILE A 13 -15.55 7.57 4.61
N SER A 14 -15.60 8.02 5.86
CA SER A 14 -14.39 8.23 6.67
C SER A 14 -13.67 6.93 7.03
N LEU A 15 -14.40 5.81 7.14
CA LEU A 15 -13.82 4.49 7.33
C LEU A 15 -13.12 3.97 6.06
N TYR A 16 -13.65 4.26 4.86
CA TYR A 16 -13.00 3.90 3.60
C TYR A 16 -11.65 4.61 3.39
N SER A 17 -11.50 5.86 3.85
CA SER A 17 -10.25 6.61 3.69
C SER A 17 -9.06 6.04 4.47
N ARG A 18 -9.31 5.26 5.54
CA ARG A 18 -8.23 4.63 6.33
C ARG A 18 -7.68 3.36 5.68
N ALA A 19 -8.40 2.77 4.73
CA ALA A 19 -7.94 1.62 3.97
C ALA A 19 -7.00 2.01 2.82
N GLN A 20 -6.85 3.32 2.55
CA GLN A 20 -5.94 3.83 1.53
C GLN A 20 -4.51 3.86 2.09
N THR A 21 -3.96 2.65 2.13
CA THR A 21 -2.58 2.29 1.81
C THR A 21 -1.47 3.05 2.54
N ALA A 22 -0.75 2.31 3.39
CA ALA A 22 0.66 2.57 3.62
C ALA A 22 1.38 2.53 2.26
N GLN A 23 1.38 3.64 1.53
CA GLN A 23 2.30 3.82 0.42
C GLN A 23 3.69 3.64 1.03
N PRO A 24 4.50 2.68 0.56
CA PRO A 24 5.87 2.56 1.02
C PRO A 24 6.51 3.91 0.81
N ILE A 25 6.88 4.59 1.90
CA ILE A 25 7.64 5.84 1.83
C ILE A 25 9.02 5.41 1.37
N ALA A 26 9.19 5.32 0.06
CA ALA A 26 10.40 4.93 -0.62
C ALA A 26 10.84 6.10 -1.49
N ASP A 27 12.13 6.39 -1.46
CA ASP A 27 12.74 7.40 -2.32
C ASP A 27 12.91 6.86 -3.74
N LEU A 28 13.02 5.54 -3.88
CA LEU A 28 13.14 4.85 -5.16
C LEU A 28 12.40 3.51 -5.14
N ILE A 29 11.68 3.20 -6.21
CA ILE A 29 11.06 1.89 -6.44
C ILE A 29 11.56 1.31 -7.75
N ILE A 30 12.19 0.14 -7.71
CA ILE A 30 12.55 -0.66 -8.87
C ILE A 30 11.42 -1.67 -9.09
N ARG A 31 10.72 -1.59 -10.23
CA ARG A 31 9.57 -2.45 -10.53
C ARG A 31 9.93 -3.64 -11.40
N ASN A 32 9.28 -4.77 -11.17
CA ASN A 32 9.43 -6.02 -11.93
C ASN A 32 10.89 -6.50 -12.02
N GLY A 33 11.67 -6.29 -10.98
CA GLY A 33 13.08 -6.65 -10.94
C GLY A 33 13.26 -8.15 -10.78
N LYS A 34 14.30 -8.71 -11.40
CA LYS A 34 14.82 -10.04 -11.06
C LYS A 34 15.76 -9.89 -9.86
N VAL A 35 15.30 -10.27 -8.68
CA VAL A 35 15.97 -10.09 -7.39
C VAL A 35 16.79 -11.32 -7.05
N LEU A 36 18.05 -11.10 -6.69
CA LEU A 36 18.91 -12.07 -6.02
C LEU A 36 19.22 -11.52 -4.62
N ASP A 37 18.84 -12.25 -3.58
CA ASP A 37 18.84 -11.75 -2.19
C ASP A 37 20.08 -12.16 -1.37
N GLY A 38 20.94 -13.01 -1.93
CA GLY A 38 22.17 -13.48 -1.27
C GLY A 38 21.96 -14.53 -0.18
N THR A 39 20.74 -15.04 0.02
CA THR A 39 20.44 -16.06 1.06
C THR A 39 20.72 -17.50 0.61
N GLY A 40 21.19 -17.68 -0.63
CA GLY A 40 21.43 -18.99 -1.25
C GLY A 40 20.24 -19.53 -2.06
N ASN A 41 19.13 -18.79 -2.12
CA ASN A 41 17.99 -19.11 -2.98
C ASN A 41 18.22 -18.70 -4.44
N SER A 42 17.44 -19.30 -5.37
CA SER A 42 17.34 -18.83 -6.75
C SER A 42 16.75 -17.42 -6.83
N TRP A 43 16.99 -16.73 -7.94
CA TRP A 43 16.39 -15.42 -8.19
C TRP A 43 14.86 -15.49 -8.30
N PHE A 44 14.18 -14.40 -7.98
CA PHE A 44 12.72 -14.25 -8.11
C PHE A 44 12.34 -12.89 -8.69
N TYR A 45 11.11 -12.74 -9.17
CA TYR A 45 10.61 -11.42 -9.62
C TYR A 45 9.92 -10.68 -8.48
N GLY A 46 10.20 -9.39 -8.32
CA GLY A 46 9.56 -8.55 -7.33
C GLY A 46 9.88 -7.06 -7.50
N ASP A 47 9.12 -6.23 -6.79
CA ASP A 47 9.40 -4.81 -6.67
C ASP A 47 10.32 -4.56 -5.47
N VAL A 48 11.30 -3.67 -5.61
CA VAL A 48 12.25 -3.30 -4.54
C VAL A 48 12.07 -1.83 -4.21
N ALA A 49 11.71 -1.55 -2.96
CA ALA A 49 11.61 -0.19 -2.41
C ALA A 49 12.89 0.16 -1.66
N ILE A 50 13.46 1.33 -1.95
CA ILE A 50 14.68 1.87 -1.31
C ILE A 50 14.31 3.18 -0.60
N LYS A 51 14.79 3.34 0.63
CA LYS A 51 14.61 4.53 1.46
C LYS A 51 15.95 4.91 2.11
N ASN A 52 16.29 6.20 2.13
CA ASN A 52 17.46 6.76 2.80
C ASN A 52 17.20 7.11 4.27
#